data_AF-A0A956EPQ1-F1
#
_entry.id   AF-A0A956EPQ1-F1
#
_cell.length_a   1.000
_cell.length_b   1.000
_cell.length_c   1.000
_cell.angle_alpha   90.00
_cell.angle_beta   90.00
_cell.angle_gamma   90.00
#
_symmetry.space_group_name_H-M   'P 1'
#
loop_
_entity.id
_entity.type
_entity.pdbx_description
1 polymer ?
#
loop_
_entity_poly.entity_id
_entity_poly.type
_entity_poly.pdbx_seq_one_letter_code
_entity_poly.pdbx_strand_id
1 'polypeptide(L)'
;MNDSDPQAARLSAELERATLRALAQTYDSLNLEYFKGSLRRPTIAFADATSRLGSFVSVPRGIELSPKLLHLGWGVAVEVLKHEMAHQFVIEVLGDPDGAAHGPTFRRVCEERGFDSAATGLPTAQADADTPESKTLERIAKLLALAESPNEHEAQAAMSAARRLMLKYNLEEIAAPNRSTQGFRHLGEPTGRVSESERILAVILSEYFFVET
;
A
#
# COMPACT_ATOMS: atom_id res chain seq x y z
N MET A 1 -13.50 -29.63 -25.64
CA MET A 1 -12.56 -28.72 -26.31
C MET A 1 -13.15 -27.34 -26.16
N ASN A 2 -12.65 -26.55 -25.21
CA ASN A 2 -13.27 -25.27 -24.84
C ASN A 2 -12.64 -24.20 -25.73
N ASP A 3 -13.38 -23.75 -26.76
CA ASP A 3 -12.98 -22.61 -27.58
C ASP A 3 -12.93 -21.38 -26.67
N SER A 4 -11.72 -20.85 -26.49
CA SER A 4 -11.50 -19.62 -25.74
C SER A 4 -11.88 -18.45 -26.64
N ASP A 5 -12.78 -17.58 -26.18
CA ASP A 5 -13.23 -16.41 -26.94
C ASP A 5 -12.02 -15.51 -27.33
N PRO A 6 -11.71 -15.35 -28.63
CA PRO A 6 -10.56 -14.57 -29.09
C PRO A 6 -10.63 -13.09 -28.70
N GLN A 7 -11.84 -12.55 -28.46
CA GLN A 7 -12.02 -11.19 -27.98
C GLN A 7 -11.61 -11.07 -26.50
N ALA A 8 -12.00 -12.04 -25.67
CA ALA A 8 -11.60 -12.09 -24.26
C ALA A 8 -10.07 -12.25 -24.09
N ALA A 9 -9.45 -13.12 -24.91
CA ALA A 9 -8.00 -13.29 -24.90
C ALA A 9 -7.25 -12.00 -25.27
N ARG A 10 -7.76 -11.25 -26.26
CA ARG A 10 -7.20 -9.97 -26.67
C ARG A 10 -7.37 -8.89 -25.59
N LEU A 11 -8.55 -8.80 -24.97
CA LEU A 11 -8.82 -7.88 -23.86
C LEU A 11 -7.89 -8.16 -22.67
N SER A 12 -7.62 -9.43 -22.35
CA SER A 12 -6.65 -9.82 -21.32
C SER A 12 -5.24 -9.33 -21.65
N ALA A 13 -4.76 -9.56 -22.87
CA ALA A 13 -3.43 -9.12 -23.29
C ALA A 13 -3.29 -7.59 -23.33
N GLU A 14 -4.34 -6.86 -23.71
CA GLU A 14 -4.36 -5.40 -23.67
C GLU A 14 -4.33 -4.87 -22.23
N LEU A 15 -5.09 -5.49 -21.31
CA LEU A 15 -5.09 -5.18 -19.88
C LEU A 15 -3.73 -5.46 -19.23
N GLU A 16 -3.11 -6.61 -19.51
CA GLU A 16 -1.77 -6.95 -19.03
C GLU A 16 -0.76 -5.91 -19.46
N ARG A 17 -0.72 -5.58 -20.76
CA ARG A 17 0.20 -4.57 -21.29
C ARG A 17 -0.06 -3.19 -20.69
N ALA A 18 -1.31 -2.80 -20.48
CA ALA A 18 -1.64 -1.52 -19.85
C ALA A 18 -1.18 -1.49 -18.39
N THR A 19 -1.40 -2.59 -17.66
CA THR A 19 -0.99 -2.74 -16.27
C THR A 19 0.53 -2.70 -16.12
N LEU A 20 1.28 -3.42 -16.97
CA LEU A 20 2.75 -3.39 -16.96
C LEU A 20 3.29 -1.99 -17.24
N ARG A 21 2.68 -1.23 -18.17
CA ARG A 21 3.06 0.17 -18.42
C ARG A 21 2.80 1.04 -17.21
N ALA A 22 1.64 0.89 -16.56
CA ALA A 22 1.30 1.63 -15.35
C ALA A 22 2.28 1.29 -14.22
N LEU A 23 2.57 0.01 -13.98
CA LEU A 23 3.52 -0.43 -12.94
C LEU A 23 4.92 0.10 -13.19
N ALA A 24 5.34 0.14 -14.45
CA ALA A 24 6.64 0.71 -14.82
C ALA A 24 6.70 2.23 -14.55
N GLN A 25 5.61 2.97 -14.77
CA GLN A 25 5.55 4.40 -14.42
C GLN A 25 5.51 4.60 -12.90
N THR A 26 4.73 3.79 -12.18
CA THR A 26 4.66 3.84 -10.72
C THR A 26 6.00 3.49 -10.08
N TYR A 27 6.74 2.51 -10.63
CA TYR A 27 8.10 2.22 -10.21
C TYR A 27 8.99 3.47 -10.29
N ASP A 28 8.94 4.21 -11.40
CA ASP A 28 9.76 5.40 -11.58
C ASP A 28 9.42 6.47 -10.52
N SER A 29 8.13 6.71 -10.26
CA SER A 29 7.68 7.63 -9.22
C SER A 29 8.12 7.20 -7.82
N LEU A 30 7.90 5.94 -7.46
CA LEU A 30 8.30 5.38 -6.16
C LEU A 30 9.81 5.42 -5.96
N ASN A 31 10.59 5.19 -7.02
CA ASN A 31 12.05 5.27 -6.97
C ASN A 31 12.50 6.70 -6.64
N LEU A 32 11.90 7.71 -7.26
CA LEU A 32 12.21 9.10 -6.95
C LEU A 32 11.81 9.46 -5.50
N GLU A 33 10.61 9.08 -5.10
CA GLU A 33 10.01 9.45 -3.81
C GLU A 33 10.69 8.77 -2.62
N TYR A 34 10.78 7.43 -2.62
CA TYR A 34 11.23 6.65 -1.47
C TYR A 34 12.69 6.20 -1.54
N PHE A 35 13.29 6.25 -2.73
CA PHE A 35 14.66 5.79 -2.96
C PHE A 35 15.56 6.87 -3.55
N LYS A 36 15.09 8.12 -3.66
CA LYS A 36 15.87 9.27 -4.16
C LYS A 36 16.49 9.02 -5.54
N GLY A 37 15.84 8.17 -6.36
CA GLY A 37 16.32 7.77 -7.67
C GLY A 37 17.51 6.80 -7.66
N SER A 38 17.82 6.16 -6.53
CA SER A 38 19.00 5.29 -6.41
C SER A 38 18.84 3.92 -7.07
N LEU A 39 17.61 3.48 -7.37
CA LEU A 39 17.37 2.18 -7.98
C LEU A 39 17.53 2.21 -9.50
N ARG A 40 18.10 1.14 -10.06
CA ARG A 40 18.22 0.96 -11.50
C ARG A 40 16.97 0.27 -12.03
N ARG A 41 16.30 0.87 -13.01
CA ARG A 41 15.05 0.33 -13.57
C ARG A 41 15.18 -1.15 -14.01
N PRO A 42 14.42 -2.09 -13.42
CA PRO A 42 14.39 -3.49 -13.82
C PRO A 42 13.43 -3.71 -14.99
N THR A 43 13.50 -4.88 -15.62
CA THR A 43 12.39 -5.37 -16.45
C THR A 43 11.24 -5.75 -15.53
N ILE A 44 10.02 -5.28 -15.80
CA ILE A 44 8.82 -5.69 -15.06
C ILE A 44 7.97 -6.56 -15.98
N ALA A 45 7.65 -7.77 -15.53
CA ALA A 45 6.90 -8.73 -16.33
C ALA A 45 5.95 -9.55 -15.45
N PHE A 46 4.88 -10.05 -16.06
CA PHE A 46 4.08 -11.09 -15.43
C PHE A 46 4.75 -12.46 -15.65
N ALA A 47 4.79 -13.27 -14.59
CA ALA A 47 5.30 -14.63 -14.62
C ALA A 47 4.39 -15.54 -13.79
N ASP A 48 4.18 -16.76 -14.26
CA ASP A 48 3.40 -17.78 -13.54
C ASP A 48 4.22 -18.38 -12.39
N ALA A 49 4.39 -17.59 -11.33
CA ALA A 49 4.85 -18.06 -10.04
C ALA A 49 3.64 -18.49 -9.20
N THR A 50 3.57 -19.76 -8.82
CA THR A 50 2.40 -20.33 -8.13
C THR A 50 2.30 -19.95 -6.65
N SER A 51 3.41 -19.58 -6.00
CA SER A 51 3.47 -19.37 -4.54
C SER A 51 3.66 -17.93 -4.08
N ARG A 52 4.02 -16.97 -4.96
CA ARG A 52 4.29 -15.57 -4.61
C ARG A 52 3.58 -14.61 -5.56
N LEU A 53 3.23 -13.42 -5.08
CA LEU A 53 2.66 -12.36 -5.90
C LEU A 53 3.72 -11.52 -6.62
N GLY A 54 4.95 -11.53 -6.12
CA GLY A 54 6.09 -10.82 -6.68
C GLY A 54 7.41 -11.54 -6.39
N SER A 55 8.43 -11.25 -7.20
CA SER A 55 9.81 -11.60 -6.94
C SER A 55 10.76 -10.65 -7.66
N PHE A 56 11.65 -10.00 -6.93
CA PHE A 56 12.83 -9.36 -7.49
C PHE A 56 13.93 -10.39 -7.78
N VAL A 57 14.54 -10.28 -8.96
CA VAL A 57 15.63 -11.13 -9.44
C VAL A 57 16.79 -10.24 -9.85
N SER A 58 17.96 -10.36 -9.22
CA SER A 58 19.11 -9.47 -9.46
C SER A 58 19.78 -9.69 -10.83
N VAL A 59 19.69 -10.89 -11.41
CA VAL A 59 20.22 -11.26 -12.73
C VAL A 59 19.20 -12.13 -13.46
N PRO A 60 18.61 -11.67 -14.58
CA PRO A 60 18.97 -10.52 -15.41
C PRO A 60 18.42 -9.13 -14.99
N ARG A 61 18.12 -8.90 -13.70
CA ARG A 61 17.47 -7.68 -13.16
C ARG A 61 16.02 -7.55 -13.63
N GLY A 62 15.14 -8.25 -12.92
CA GLY A 62 13.71 -8.25 -13.17
C GLY A 62 12.90 -8.14 -11.90
N ILE A 63 11.70 -7.61 -12.02
CA ILE A 63 10.61 -7.80 -11.07
C ILE A 63 9.56 -8.64 -11.79
N GLU A 64 9.39 -9.86 -11.32
CA GLU A 64 8.38 -10.79 -11.79
C GLU A 64 7.15 -10.67 -10.90
N LEU A 65 5.97 -10.51 -11.50
CA LEU A 65 4.72 -10.32 -10.80
C LEU A 65 3.71 -11.41 -11.19
N SER A 66 2.84 -11.79 -10.28
CA SER A 66 1.78 -12.76 -10.56
C SER A 66 0.66 -12.11 -11.38
N PRO A 67 0.14 -12.75 -12.44
CA PRO A 67 -1.06 -12.30 -13.16
C PRO A 67 -2.28 -12.10 -12.26
N LYS A 68 -2.33 -12.78 -11.10
CA LYS A 68 -3.40 -12.63 -10.09
C LYS A 68 -3.59 -11.17 -9.65
N LEU A 69 -2.55 -10.33 -9.71
CA LEU A 69 -2.63 -8.91 -9.35
C LEU A 69 -3.63 -8.13 -10.20
N LEU A 70 -3.93 -8.59 -11.42
CA LEU A 70 -4.98 -8.00 -12.26
C LEU A 70 -6.37 -8.09 -11.63
N HIS A 71 -6.59 -9.04 -10.73
CA HIS A 71 -7.87 -9.27 -10.05
C HIS A 71 -7.89 -8.80 -8.60
N LEU A 72 -6.72 -8.63 -7.97
CA LEU A 72 -6.61 -8.16 -6.58
C LEU A 72 -6.70 -6.62 -6.46
N GLY A 73 -6.66 -5.92 -7.59
CA GLY A 73 -6.79 -4.48 -7.67
C GLY A 73 -5.46 -3.74 -7.59
N TRP A 74 -5.50 -2.47 -8.00
CA TRP A 74 -4.30 -1.66 -8.19
C TRP A 74 -3.49 -1.43 -6.91
N GLY A 75 -4.15 -1.19 -5.77
CA GLY A 75 -3.47 -0.95 -4.50
C GLY A 75 -2.59 -2.13 -4.06
N VAL A 76 -3.09 -3.35 -4.21
CA VAL A 76 -2.32 -4.58 -3.90
C VAL A 76 -1.12 -4.70 -4.84
N ALA A 77 -1.29 -4.40 -6.13
CA ALA A 77 -0.18 -4.43 -7.09
C ALA A 77 0.92 -3.42 -6.74
N VAL A 78 0.56 -2.23 -6.26
CA VAL A 78 1.53 -1.21 -5.81
C VAL A 78 2.25 -1.65 -4.53
N GLU A 79 1.57 -2.28 -3.58
CA GLU A 79 2.22 -2.78 -2.36
C GLU A 79 3.19 -3.94 -2.64
N VAL A 80 2.80 -4.87 -3.53
CA VAL A 80 3.73 -5.90 -4.01
C VAL A 80 4.92 -5.26 -4.73
N LEU A 81 4.69 -4.24 -5.56
CA LEU A 81 5.79 -3.53 -6.23
C LEU A 81 6.75 -2.87 -5.23
N LYS A 82 6.25 -2.18 -4.19
CA LYS A 82 7.06 -1.59 -3.12
C LYS A 82 7.89 -2.65 -2.38
N HIS A 83 7.29 -3.81 -2.11
CA HIS A 83 7.99 -4.95 -1.50
C HIS A 83 9.17 -5.42 -2.37
N GLU A 84 8.95 -5.61 -3.67
CA GLU A 84 10.02 -6.01 -4.59
C GLU A 84 11.08 -4.92 -4.79
N MET A 85 10.70 -3.63 -4.74
CA MET A 85 11.64 -2.51 -4.73
C MET A 85 12.48 -2.45 -3.45
N ALA A 86 11.94 -2.85 -2.30
CA ALA A 86 12.71 -2.97 -1.07
C ALA A 86 13.77 -4.07 -1.17
N HIS A 87 13.43 -5.25 -1.73
CA HIS A 87 14.43 -6.29 -2.05
C HIS A 87 15.51 -5.75 -2.98
N GLN A 88 15.11 -5.05 -4.04
CA GLN A 88 16.05 -4.43 -4.96
C GLN A 88 17.00 -3.46 -4.24
N PHE A 89 16.49 -2.60 -3.37
CA PHE A 89 17.31 -1.64 -2.64
C PHE A 89 18.32 -2.32 -1.72
N VAL A 90 17.88 -3.33 -0.96
CA VAL A 90 18.75 -4.09 -0.07
C VAL A 90 19.88 -4.74 -0.86
N ILE A 91 19.57 -5.35 -2.00
CA ILE A 91 20.57 -6.07 -2.81
C ILE A 91 21.48 -5.11 -3.58
N GLU A 92 20.93 -4.11 -4.26
CA GLU A 92 21.69 -3.27 -5.19
C GLU A 92 22.39 -2.09 -4.54
N VAL A 93 21.80 -1.52 -3.47
CA VAL A 93 22.31 -0.30 -2.84
C VAL A 93 22.98 -0.60 -1.51
N LEU A 94 22.41 -1.51 -0.71
CA LEU A 94 22.97 -1.87 0.60
C LEU A 94 23.92 -3.07 0.55
N GLY A 95 23.96 -3.80 -0.59
CA GLY A 95 24.89 -4.91 -0.81
C GLY A 95 24.51 -6.23 -0.14
N ASP A 96 23.22 -6.44 0.17
CA ASP A 96 22.66 -7.64 0.80
C ASP A 96 23.44 -8.13 2.05
N PRO A 97 23.55 -7.29 3.10
CA PRO A 97 24.40 -7.58 4.26
C PRO A 97 23.97 -8.80 5.07
N ASP A 98 22.70 -9.20 4.97
CA ASP A 98 22.12 -10.31 5.74
C ASP A 98 22.06 -11.62 4.94
N GLY A 99 22.15 -11.56 3.61
CA GLY A 99 22.03 -12.74 2.72
C GLY A 99 20.68 -13.46 2.80
N ALA A 100 19.66 -12.81 3.36
CA ALA A 100 18.34 -13.37 3.61
C ALA A 100 17.26 -12.42 3.10
N ALA A 101 16.32 -12.96 2.31
CA ALA A 101 15.28 -12.17 1.62
C ALA A 101 14.53 -11.20 2.56
N HIS A 102 14.14 -11.64 3.75
CA HIS A 102 13.45 -10.81 4.75
C HIS A 102 14.28 -10.58 6.01
N GLY A 103 15.60 -10.44 5.85
CA GLY A 103 16.54 -10.17 6.94
C GLY A 103 16.26 -8.86 7.69
N PRO A 104 16.96 -8.60 8.82
CA PRO A 104 16.83 -7.36 9.58
C PRO A 104 16.92 -6.08 8.74
N THR A 105 17.81 -6.05 7.74
CA THR A 105 17.99 -4.89 6.86
C THR A 105 16.76 -4.65 5.98
N PHE A 106 16.17 -5.71 5.43
CA PHE A 106 14.92 -5.61 4.66
C PHE A 106 13.79 -5.05 5.53
N ARG A 107 13.59 -5.62 6.73
CA ARG A 107 12.54 -5.18 7.65
C ARG A 107 12.69 -3.71 8.01
N ARG A 108 13.92 -3.27 8.34
CA ARG A 108 14.22 -1.86 8.59
C ARG A 108 13.89 -0.97 7.39
N VAL A 109 14.24 -1.39 6.17
CA VAL A 109 13.94 -0.62 4.94
C VAL A 109 12.43 -0.46 4.76
N CYS A 110 11.65 -1.52 4.99
CA CYS A 110 10.19 -1.48 4.92
C CYS A 110 9.59 -0.60 6.03
N GLU A 111 10.06 -0.70 7.27
CA GLU A 111 9.61 0.11 8.40
C GLU A 111 9.88 1.61 8.18
N GLU A 112 11.11 1.96 7.77
CA GLU A 112 11.54 3.34 7.49
C GLU A 112 10.72 4.00 6.35
N ARG A 113 10.17 3.20 5.44
CA ARG A 113 9.45 3.68 4.24
C ARG A 113 7.94 3.45 4.30
N GLY A 114 7.43 2.84 5.37
CA GLY A 114 6.01 2.54 5.50
C GLY A 114 5.52 1.53 4.45
N PHE A 115 6.31 0.52 4.12
CA PHE A 115 5.92 -0.51 3.15
C PHE A 115 5.41 -1.76 3.87
N ASP A 116 4.35 -2.37 3.33
CA ASP A 116 3.88 -3.66 3.82
C ASP A 116 4.92 -4.76 3.53
N SER A 117 5.66 -5.14 4.58
CA SER A 117 6.66 -6.21 4.52
C SER A 117 6.07 -7.58 4.17
N ALA A 118 4.76 -7.80 4.34
CA ALA A 118 4.08 -9.04 3.95
C ALA A 118 3.54 -9.02 2.50
N ALA A 119 3.57 -7.85 1.83
CA ALA A 119 3.03 -7.66 0.48
C ALA A 119 1.55 -8.08 0.34
N THR A 120 0.78 -8.00 1.42
CA THR A 120 -0.62 -8.41 1.47
C THR A 120 -1.58 -7.27 1.13
N GLY A 121 -1.11 -6.02 1.17
CA GLY A 121 -1.97 -4.84 1.01
C GLY A 121 -2.98 -4.70 2.16
N LEU A 122 -2.78 -5.44 3.24
CA LEU A 122 -3.54 -5.42 4.47
C LEU A 122 -2.58 -5.02 5.58
N PRO A 123 -2.87 -4.00 6.39
CA PRO A 123 -2.18 -3.90 7.65
C PRO A 123 -2.45 -5.21 8.39
N THR A 124 -1.38 -5.93 8.76
CA THR A 124 -1.50 -6.93 9.82
C THR A 124 -1.88 -6.16 11.07
N ALA A 125 -3.18 -5.96 11.28
CA ALA A 125 -3.72 -5.75 12.59
C ALA A 125 -3.30 -7.00 13.37
N GLN A 126 -2.19 -6.91 14.09
CA GLN A 126 -1.93 -7.83 15.18
C GLN A 126 -3.10 -7.66 16.13
N ALA A 127 -4.09 -8.52 15.96
CA ALA A 127 -5.27 -8.63 16.77
C ALA A 127 -4.86 -9.25 18.11
N ASP A 128 -4.19 -8.45 18.93
CA ASP A 128 -4.18 -8.67 20.37
C ASP A 128 -5.46 -8.03 20.90
N ALA A 129 -6.51 -8.84 20.98
CA ALA A 129 -7.89 -8.42 21.25
C ALA A 129 -8.14 -7.84 22.66
N ASP A 130 -7.11 -7.40 23.38
CA ASP A 130 -7.25 -6.84 24.74
C ASP A 130 -6.23 -5.75 25.09
N THR A 131 -5.53 -5.16 24.11
CA THR A 131 -4.62 -4.04 24.41
C THR A 131 -5.35 -2.72 24.62
N PRO A 132 -4.74 -1.77 25.37
CA PRO A 132 -5.23 -0.39 25.44
C PRO A 132 -5.38 0.29 24.07
N GLU A 133 -4.60 -0.13 23.07
CA GLU A 133 -4.70 0.36 21.69
C GLU A 133 -6.03 -0.05 21.05
N SER A 134 -6.42 -1.33 21.17
CA SER A 134 -7.69 -1.84 20.63
C SER A 134 -8.90 -1.07 21.17
N LYS A 135 -8.89 -0.77 22.49
CA LYS A 135 -9.94 0.04 23.14
C LYS A 135 -9.98 1.48 22.65
N THR A 136 -8.84 2.04 22.25
CA THR A 136 -8.76 3.39 21.69
C THR A 136 -9.32 3.41 20.27
N LEU A 137 -8.95 2.43 19.44
CA LEU A 137 -9.50 2.26 18.09
C LEU A 137 -11.02 2.02 18.11
N GLU A 138 -11.54 1.20 19.04
CA GLU A 138 -12.98 1.01 19.22
C GLU A 138 -13.71 2.32 19.59
N ARG A 139 -13.11 3.16 20.45
CA ARG A 139 -13.68 4.47 20.80
C ARG A 139 -13.71 5.42 19.61
N ILE A 140 -12.65 5.43 18.81
CA ILE A 140 -12.60 6.22 17.56
C ILE A 140 -13.71 5.75 16.62
N ALA A 141 -13.86 4.45 16.39
CA ALA A 141 -14.90 3.89 15.53
C ALA A 141 -16.31 4.27 16.02
N LYS A 142 -16.58 4.21 17.33
CA LYS A 142 -17.86 4.64 17.92
C LYS A 142 -18.13 6.13 17.70
N LEU A 143 -17.11 6.99 17.82
CA LEU A 143 -17.24 8.42 17.59
C LEU A 143 -17.47 8.75 16.11
N LEU A 144 -16.83 8.03 15.18
CA LEU A 144 -17.09 8.18 13.75
C LEU A 144 -18.51 7.73 13.38
N ALA A 145 -19.00 6.64 13.95
CA ALA A 145 -20.38 6.22 13.76
C ALA A 145 -21.38 7.26 14.31
N LEU A 146 -21.06 7.87 15.46
CA LEU A 146 -21.88 8.96 16.01
C LEU A 146 -21.81 10.24 15.15
N ALA A 147 -20.73 10.43 14.39
CA ALA A 147 -20.60 11.54 13.46
C ALA A 147 -21.57 11.44 12.26
N GLU A 148 -22.22 10.30 12.04
CA GLU A 148 -23.30 10.12 11.06
C GLU A 148 -24.68 10.55 11.59
N SER A 149 -24.75 11.08 12.83
CA SER A 149 -26.00 11.55 13.43
C SER A 149 -26.69 12.63 12.59
N PRO A 150 -28.03 12.62 12.46
CA PRO A 150 -28.79 13.68 11.80
C PRO A 150 -28.76 15.01 12.57
N ASN A 151 -28.26 15.03 13.81
CA ASN A 151 -28.06 16.25 14.57
C ASN A 151 -26.66 16.82 14.30
N GLU A 152 -26.59 17.92 13.56
CA GLU A 152 -25.34 18.57 13.15
C GLU A 152 -24.40 18.89 14.33
N HIS A 153 -24.95 19.34 15.47
CA HIS A 153 -24.14 19.65 16.64
C HIS A 153 -23.49 18.40 17.25
N GLU A 154 -24.24 17.30 17.29
CA GLU A 154 -23.75 16.00 17.78
C GLU A 154 -22.72 15.42 16.83
N ALA A 155 -23.02 15.44 15.53
CA ALA A 155 -22.14 14.95 14.48
C ALA A 155 -20.79 15.69 14.50
N GLN A 156 -20.82 17.02 14.59
CA GLN A 156 -19.62 17.85 14.65
C GLN A 156 -18.81 17.63 15.94
N ALA A 157 -19.49 17.50 17.08
CA ALA A 157 -18.83 17.20 18.36
C ALA A 157 -18.16 15.81 18.34
N ALA A 158 -18.85 14.80 17.81
CA ALA A 158 -18.36 13.44 17.68
C ALA A 158 -17.14 13.38 16.74
N MET A 159 -17.21 14.02 15.57
CA MET A 159 -16.10 14.07 14.62
C MET A 159 -14.88 14.80 15.21
N SER A 160 -15.09 15.91 15.92
CA SER A 160 -14.01 16.65 16.59
C SER A 160 -13.35 15.83 17.69
N ALA A 161 -14.13 15.04 18.44
CA ALA A 161 -13.61 14.13 19.45
C ALA A 161 -12.83 12.96 18.82
N ALA A 162 -13.34 12.38 17.73
CA ALA A 162 -12.66 11.33 16.98
C ALA A 162 -11.29 11.82 16.48
N ARG A 163 -11.26 12.98 15.82
CA ARG A 163 -10.01 13.61 15.32
C ARG A 163 -8.99 13.83 16.43
N ARG A 164 -9.43 14.35 17.58
CA ARG A 164 -8.54 14.58 18.73
C ARG A 164 -7.95 13.29 19.27
N LEU A 165 -8.75 12.23 19.34
CA LEU A 165 -8.29 10.93 19.80
C LEU A 165 -7.33 10.29 18.79
N MET A 166 -7.63 10.38 17.48
CA MET A 166 -6.73 9.96 16.40
C MET A 166 -5.40 10.70 16.43
N LEU A 167 -5.39 12.02 16.64
CA LEU A 167 -4.17 12.81 16.76
C LEU A 167 -3.32 12.35 17.94
N LYS A 168 -3.95 12.20 19.12
CA LYS A 168 -3.26 11.74 20.32
C LYS A 168 -2.66 10.36 20.12
N TYR A 169 -3.43 9.44 19.53
CA TYR A 169 -2.97 8.09 19.23
C TYR A 169 -1.79 8.10 18.24
N ASN A 170 -1.88 8.87 17.14
CA ASN A 170 -0.77 9.01 16.19
C ASN A 170 0.50 9.58 16.85
N LEU A 171 0.39 10.57 17.75
CA LEU A 171 1.55 11.11 18.47
C LEU A 171 2.18 10.08 19.41
N GLU A 172 1.37 9.26 20.07
CA GLU A 172 1.84 8.15 20.90
C GLU A 172 2.50 7.06 20.04
N GLU A 173 1.98 6.80 18.83
CA GLU A 173 2.55 5.87 17.85
C GLU A 173 3.90 6.35 17.31
N ILE A 174 4.01 7.63 16.92
CA ILE A 174 5.28 8.26 16.48
C ILE A 174 6.33 8.24 17.60
N ALA A 175 5.91 8.39 18.86
CA ALA A 175 6.81 8.35 20.02
C ALA A 175 7.23 6.92 20.41
N ALA A 176 6.55 5.89 19.92
CA ALA A 176 6.87 4.50 20.20
C ALA A 176 8.10 4.07 19.39
N PRO A 177 9.14 3.50 20.02
CA PRO A 177 10.44 3.29 19.38
C PRO A 177 10.49 2.20 18.29
N ASN A 178 9.35 1.69 17.77
CA ASN A 178 9.36 0.62 16.75
C ASN A 178 8.00 0.32 16.06
N ARG A 179 7.11 1.29 15.82
CA ARG A 179 5.92 1.03 15.00
C ARG A 179 5.54 2.23 14.14
N SER A 180 6.01 2.22 12.88
CA SER A 180 5.45 3.04 11.81
C SER A 180 4.79 2.11 10.79
N THR A 181 3.59 1.61 11.09
CA THR A 181 2.78 0.91 10.08
C THR A 181 1.99 1.93 9.27
N GLN A 182 2.69 2.78 8.52
CA GLN A 182 2.06 3.46 7.39
C GLN A 182 1.73 2.40 6.34
N GLY A 183 0.50 2.42 5.84
CA GLY A 183 0.01 1.48 4.84
C GLY A 183 -0.74 2.23 3.77
N PHE A 184 -0.64 1.77 2.53
CA PHE A 184 -1.37 2.35 1.42
C PHE A 184 -2.71 1.65 1.25
N ARG A 185 -3.78 2.42 1.00
CA ARG A 185 -5.09 1.86 0.67
C ARG A 185 -5.75 2.65 -0.43
N HIS A 186 -6.22 1.94 -1.45
CA HIS A 186 -7.09 2.53 -2.45
C HIS A 186 -8.49 2.71 -1.85
N LEU A 187 -9.06 3.90 -2.00
CA LEU A 187 -10.42 4.20 -1.58
C LEU A 187 -11.34 4.27 -2.80
N GLY A 188 -12.34 3.39 -2.85
CA GLY A 188 -13.27 3.32 -3.98
C GLY A 188 -12.75 2.53 -5.19
N GLU A 189 -13.51 2.60 -6.28
CA GLU A 189 -13.16 1.96 -7.55
C GLU A 189 -12.06 2.75 -8.28
N PRO A 190 -10.96 2.11 -8.71
CA PRO A 190 -9.92 2.78 -9.46
C PRO A 190 -10.46 3.34 -10.79
N THR A 191 -10.44 4.67 -10.94
CA THR A 191 -10.83 5.32 -12.20
C THR A 191 -9.66 6.13 -12.78
N GLY A 192 -9.63 6.28 -14.11
CA GLY A 192 -8.61 7.09 -14.78
C GLY A 192 -8.86 8.60 -14.69
N ARG A 193 -9.98 9.04 -14.12
CA ARG A 193 -10.36 10.46 -14.00
C ARG A 193 -10.76 10.76 -12.57
N VAL A 194 -10.02 11.64 -11.92
CA VAL A 194 -10.39 12.12 -10.59
C VAL A 194 -11.45 13.23 -10.73
N SER A 195 -12.63 12.97 -10.20
CA SER A 195 -13.73 13.94 -10.06
C SER A 195 -13.39 15.05 -9.06
N GLU A 196 -14.15 16.14 -9.08
CA GLU A 196 -13.98 17.22 -8.10
C GLU A 196 -14.32 16.76 -6.67
N SER A 197 -15.36 15.94 -6.51
CA SER A 197 -15.73 15.34 -5.22
C SER A 197 -14.62 14.47 -4.64
N GLU A 198 -13.93 13.67 -5.46
CA GLU A 198 -12.81 12.84 -5.00
C GLU A 198 -11.60 13.71 -4.60
N ARG A 199 -11.32 14.81 -5.32
CA ARG A 199 -10.28 15.77 -4.91
C ARG A 199 -10.62 16.43 -3.57
N ILE A 200 -11.87 16.88 -3.38
CA ILE A 200 -12.32 17.48 -2.11
C ILE A 200 -12.20 16.45 -0.98
N LEU A 201 -12.60 15.20 -1.24
CA LEU A 201 -12.44 14.11 -0.26
C LEU A 201 -10.98 13.89 0.09
N ALA A 202 -10.07 13.85 -0.88
CA ALA A 202 -8.63 13.70 -0.63
C ALA A 202 -8.09 14.84 0.24
N VAL A 203 -8.47 16.10 -0.03
CA VAL A 203 -8.10 17.25 0.80
C VAL A 203 -8.61 17.07 2.24
N ILE A 204 -9.87 16.68 2.43
CA ILE A 204 -10.44 16.43 3.76
C ILE A 204 -9.68 15.31 4.48
N LEU A 205 -9.39 14.20 3.79
CA LEU A 205 -8.64 13.09 4.39
C LEU A 205 -7.22 13.52 4.78
N SER A 206 -6.54 14.29 3.94
CA SER A 206 -5.20 14.79 4.23
C SER A 206 -5.16 15.80 5.38
N GLU A 207 -6.14 16.69 5.47
CA GLU A 207 -6.17 17.76 6.47
C GLU A 207 -6.66 17.26 7.85
N TYR A 208 -7.54 16.26 7.86
CA TYR A 208 -8.24 15.85 9.08
C TYR A 208 -7.88 14.44 9.59
N PHE A 209 -7.35 13.54 8.75
CA PHE A 209 -7.23 12.11 9.08
C PHE A 209 -5.82 11.51 8.97
N PHE A 210 -4.76 12.32 8.91
CA PHE A 210 -3.36 11.86 8.87
C PHE A 210 -3.08 10.90 7.69
N VAL A 211 -3.71 11.18 6.55
CA VAL A 211 -3.54 10.42 5.30
C VAL A 211 -2.70 11.25 4.34
N GLU A 212 -1.73 10.62 3.68
CA GLU A 212 -1.09 11.20 2.50
C GLU A 212 -1.81 10.70 1.25
N THR A 213 -2.23 11.61 0.37
CA THR A 213 -3.09 11.35 -0.80
C THR A 213 -2.42 11.70 -2.12
#